data_AF-A0A9X4B352-F1
#
_entry.id   AF-A0A9X4B352-F1
#
_cell.length_a   1.000
_cell.length_b   1.000
_cell.length_c   1.000
_cell.angle_alpha   90.00
_cell.angle_beta   90.00
_cell.angle_gamma   90.00
#
_symmetry.space_group_name_H-M   'P 1'
#
loop_
_entity.id
_entity.type
_entity.pdbx_description
1 polymer ?
#
loop_
_entity_poly.entity_id
_entity_poly.type
_entity_poly.pdbx_seq_one_letter_code
_entity_poly.pdbx_strand_id
1 'polypeptide(L)' 'MVKNIILTVIFFLSMFLVIKGNTINGYLGLLIIFIGMVGILGELYIYNKKYQ' A
#
# COMPACT_ATOMS: atom_id res chain seq x y z
N MET A 1 11.86 16.40 1.12
CA MET A 1 11.76 15.94 -0.29
C MET A 1 11.92 14.42 -0.39
N VAL A 2 13.04 13.84 0.09
CA VAL A 2 13.29 12.38 0.10
C VAL A 2 12.17 11.56 0.73
N LYS A 3 11.66 11.97 1.91
CA LYS A 3 10.53 11.28 2.59
C LYS A 3 9.28 11.17 1.72
N ASN A 4 8.96 12.21 0.95
CA ASN A 4 7.78 12.19 0.08
C ASN A 4 8.01 11.24 -1.11
N ILE A 5 9.22 11.21 -1.67
CA ILE A 5 9.58 10.28 -2.75
C ILE A 5 9.45 8.83 -2.26
N ILE A 6 9.94 8.53 -1.06
CA ILE A 6 9.82 7.19 -0.46
C ILE A 6 8.35 6.79 -0.29
N LEU A 7 7.51 7.69 0.24
CA LEU A 7 6.07 7.43 0.39
C LEU A 7 5.42 7.20 -0.99
N THR A 8 5.73 8.02 -1.99
CA THR A 8 5.21 7.80 -3.35
C THR A 8 5.61 6.44 -3.94
N VAL A 9 6.83 5.98 -3.71
CA VAL A 9 7.27 4.65 -4.17
C VAL A 9 6.53 3.54 -3.42
N ILE A 10 6.37 3.66 -2.10
CA ILE A 10 5.60 2.72 -1.29
C ILE A 10 4.15 2.67 -1.77
N PHE A 11 3.58 3.79 -2.18
CA PHE A 11 2.19 3.87 -2.66
C PHE A 11 2.00 3.02 -3.90
N PHE A 12 2.86 3.22 -4.90
CA PHE A 12 2.80 2.48 -6.16
C PHE A 12 3.09 0.99 -5.95
N LEU A 13 4.04 0.64 -5.08
CA LEU A 13 4.29 -0.75 -4.71
C LEU A 13 3.07 -1.39 -4.03
N SER A 14 2.44 -0.67 -3.10
CA SER A 14 1.26 -1.13 -2.37
C SER A 14 0.06 -1.32 -3.32
N MET A 15 -0.16 -0.38 -4.23
CA MET A 15 -1.19 -0.48 -5.27
C MET A 15 -0.90 -1.66 -6.20
N PHE A 16 0.35 -1.85 -6.62
CA PHE A 16 0.76 -3.00 -7.43
C PHE A 16 0.47 -4.32 -6.72
N LEU A 17 0.76 -4.44 -5.42
CA LEU A 17 0.44 -5.63 -4.63
C LEU A 17 -1.06 -5.91 -4.61
N VAL A 18 -1.91 -4.91 -4.39
CA VAL A 18 -3.38 -5.09 -4.42
C VAL A 18 -3.84 -5.60 -5.79
N ILE A 19 -3.38 -4.97 -6.87
CA ILE A 19 -3.75 -5.36 -8.25
C ILE A 19 -3.25 -6.77 -8.54
N LYS A 20 -1.99 -7.09 -8.19
CA LYS A 20 -1.38 -8.39 -8.45
C LYS A 20 -2.03 -9.49 -7.62
N GLY A 21 -2.31 -9.23 -6.35
CA GLY A 21 -3.00 -10.17 -5.46
C GLY A 21 -4.39 -10.54 -5.97
N ASN A 22 -5.11 -9.58 -6.58
CA ASN A 22 -6.41 -9.84 -7.20
C ASN A 22 -6.34 -10.75 -8.44
N THR A 23 -5.17 -10.89 -9.07
CA THR A 23 -4.96 -11.86 -10.17
C THR A 23 -4.63 -13.27 -9.69
N ILE A 24 -4.40 -13.47 -8.39
CA ILE A 24 -3.99 -14.74 -7.80
C ILE A 24 -5.18 -15.32 -7.03
N ASN A 25 -5.58 -16.55 -7.37
CA ASN A 25 -6.69 -17.22 -6.71
C ASN A 25 -6.29 -17.80 -5.35
N GLY A 26 -7.23 -17.80 -4.40
CA GLY A 26 -7.07 -18.42 -3.09
C GLY A 26 -6.41 -17.52 -2.03
N TYR A 27 -6.08 -18.12 -0.88
CA TYR A 27 -5.61 -17.40 0.30
C TYR A 27 -4.31 -16.62 0.08
N LEU A 28 -3.47 -17.06 -0.84
CA LEU A 28 -2.21 -16.38 -1.16
C LEU A 28 -2.48 -15.02 -1.83
N GLY A 29 -3.44 -14.94 -2.76
CA GLY A 29 -3.86 -13.68 -3.37
C GLY A 29 -4.48 -12.74 -2.34
N LEU A 30 -5.33 -13.28 -1.46
CA LEU A 30 -5.93 -12.55 -0.35
C LEU A 30 -4.86 -11.94 0.58
N LEU A 31 -3.84 -12.71 0.93
CA LEU A 31 -2.73 -12.25 1.79
C LEU A 31 -1.95 -11.11 1.12
N ILE A 32 -1.66 -11.22 -0.18
CA ILE A 32 -0.97 -10.17 -0.95
C ILE A 32 -1.81 -8.88 -0.99
N ILE A 33 -3.13 -9.00 -1.17
CA ILE A 33 -4.05 -7.85 -1.13
C ILE A 33 -3.98 -7.17 0.24
N PHE A 34 -4.02 -7.93 1.34
CA PHE A 34 -3.93 -7.35 2.69
C PHE A 34 -2.62 -6.62 2.94
N ILE A 35 -1.48 -7.16 2.46
CA ILE A 35 -0.19 -6.47 2.57
C ILE A 35 -0.23 -5.13 1.83
N GLY A 36 -0.73 -5.12 0.58
CA GLY A 36 -0.86 -3.89 -0.19
C GLY A 36 -1.83 -2.88 0.47
N MET A 37 -2.95 -3.35 1.01
CA MET A 37 -3.90 -2.51 1.75
C MET A 37 -3.27 -1.87 3.00
N VAL A 38 -2.50 -2.62 3.79
CA VAL A 38 -1.82 -2.09 4.97
C VAL A 38 -0.84 -0.98 4.58
N GLY A 39 -0.14 -1.12 3.45
CA GLY A 39 0.71 -0.06 2.90
C GLY A 39 -0.06 1.22 2.59
N ILE A 40 -1.18 1.12 1.86
CA ILE A 40 -2.02 2.27 1.51
C ILE A 40 -2.60 2.95 2.77
N LEU A 41 -3.11 2.16 3.72
CA LEU A 41 -3.68 2.68 4.97
C LEU A 41 -2.60 3.33 5.85
N GLY A 42 -1.40 2.76 5.90
CA GLY A 42 -0.26 3.32 6.62
C GLY A 42 0.13 4.69 6.06
N GLU A 43 0.15 4.85 4.74
CA GLU A 43 0.40 6.15 4.11
C GLU A 43 -0.69 7.17 4.41
N LEU A 44 -1.96 6.77 4.30
CA LEU A 44 -3.09 7.63 4.63
C LEU A 44 -3.03 8.09 6.08
N TYR A 45 -2.66 7.20 7.00
CA TYR A 45 -2.46 7.53 8.40
C TYR A 45 -1.32 8.53 8.60
N ILE A 46 -0.16 8.32 7.97
CA ILE A 46 0.98 9.25 8.03
C ILE A 46 0.60 10.62 7.46
N TYR A 47 -0.16 10.64 6.37
CA TYR A 47 -0.69 11.86 5.78
C TYR A 47 -1.61 12.57 6.78
N ASN A 48 -2.64 11.91 7.29
CA ASN A 48 -3.60 12.50 8.22
C ASN A 48 -2.94 13.07 9.47
N LYS A 49 -1.96 12.34 10.05
CA LYS A 49 -1.20 12.82 11.22
C LYS A 49 -0.38 14.10 10.95
N LYS A 50 -0.06 14.40 9.69
CA LYS A 50 0.66 15.61 9.32
C LYS A 50 -0.25 16.85 9.26
N TYR A 51 -1.55 16.64 9.05
CA TYR A 51 -2.54 17.72 8.89
C TYR A 51 -3.47 17.90 10.09
N GLN A 52 -3.52 16.95 11.03
CA GLN A 52 -4.00 17.17 12.40
C GLN A 52 -2.91 17.80 13.27
#